data_AF-A0A2S7U153-F1
#
_entry.id   AF-A0A2S7U153-F1
#
_cell.length_a   1.000
_cell.length_b   1.000
_cell.length_c   1.000
_cell.angle_alpha   90.00
_cell.angle_beta   90.00
_cell.angle_gamma   90.00
#
_symmetry.space_group_name_H-M   'P 1'
#
loop_
_entity.id
_entity.type
_entity.pdbx_description
1 polymer ?
#
loop_
_entity_poly.entity_id
_entity_poly.type
_entity_poly.pdbx_seq_one_letter_code
_entity_poly.pdbx_strand_id
1 'polypeptide(L)'
;MNKYIYIISEIFLKWLNSQKRQYTKFVVHDRIRVKGEGVEFKGAGFVSDKLGIVLGKNVHIGKNFYFSSDGGMSVGDNSRLSKNLVIYTHNHEFEGKALPYSDDKRYASVNIGKNVWIGMNVSICPGVNIGDGAIVGLGSVVTKDVAENEIVGGSPSSFLRMRDLDHYERVESENRYGGNNGLPLGDDAFLDSVSAKELGENLCYVLSTGRSGSTAIVDSLNLHAGIRAYHEPWKSLVRVSTDFAHGKLTKEEVRSELEFILVKCSSFQSDKKIIISDQKLANLIPFLQDLTPEAKYIWLKREPKACVHSTYAREWYSETPRILKSSTRYWHKYRIQGGLCGNVDADVWHGYSRFEKNCWYYSYWNSLIQKSLEEMKLDKYLSVSLEVIDTQMSEIQAFLGVEGSVQQALKTNKVSNHHKGHYLSKWDEDQVITFNKYFS
;
A
#
# COMPACT_ATOMS: atom_id res chain seq x y z
N MET A 1 21.10 30.35 31.40
CA MET A 1 21.68 30.90 30.16
C MET A 1 21.84 29.84 29.06
N ASN A 2 22.45 28.67 29.34
CA ASN A 2 22.68 27.60 28.33
C ASN A 2 21.44 27.02 27.64
N LYS A 3 20.29 26.90 28.32
CA LYS A 3 19.07 26.31 27.73
C LYS A 3 18.43 27.18 26.65
N TYR A 4 18.55 28.51 26.78
CA TYR A 4 18.03 29.47 25.81
C TYR A 4 18.90 29.55 24.55
N ILE A 5 20.23 29.48 24.71
CA ILE A 5 21.17 29.42 23.59
C ILE A 5 20.93 28.15 22.75
N TYR A 6 20.69 27.02 23.41
CA TYR A 6 20.39 25.76 22.73
C TYR A 6 19.08 25.84 21.91
N ILE A 7 18.00 26.37 22.47
CA ILE A 7 16.71 26.52 21.79
C ILE A 7 16.82 27.47 20.59
N ILE A 8 17.51 28.61 20.75
CA ILE A 8 17.75 29.55 19.65
C ILE A 8 18.58 28.90 18.54
N SER A 9 19.59 28.09 18.89
CA SER A 9 20.40 27.35 17.91
C SER A 9 19.59 26.29 17.14
N GLU A 10 18.68 25.57 17.81
CA GLU A 10 17.77 24.59 17.18
C GLU A 10 16.80 25.26 16.20
N ILE A 11 16.23 26.40 16.58
CA ILE A 11 15.32 27.18 15.73
C ILE A 11 16.09 27.75 14.53
N PHE A 12 17.28 28.29 14.76
CA PHE A 12 18.14 28.82 13.71
C PHE A 12 18.60 27.72 12.73
N LEU A 13 18.96 26.53 13.22
CA LEU A 13 19.29 25.37 12.38
C LEU A 13 18.09 24.86 11.59
N LYS A 14 16.88 24.83 12.17
CA LYS A 14 15.64 24.49 11.44
C LYS A 14 15.33 25.52 10.37
N TRP A 15 15.50 26.80 10.67
CA TRP A 15 15.35 27.89 9.71
C TRP A 15 16.39 27.80 8.58
N LEU A 16 17.68 27.64 8.89
CA LEU A 16 18.75 27.43 7.91
C LEU A 16 18.51 26.20 7.03
N ASN A 17 18.07 25.08 7.60
CA ASN A 17 17.73 23.88 6.85
C ASN A 17 16.49 24.10 5.96
N SER A 18 15.51 24.87 6.43
CA SER A 18 14.34 25.27 5.62
C SER A 18 14.76 26.15 4.44
N GLN A 19 15.64 27.14 4.68
CA GLN A 19 16.19 27.99 3.63
C GLN A 19 17.02 27.17 2.64
N LYS A 20 17.95 26.33 3.11
CA LYS A 20 18.78 25.46 2.25
C LYS A 20 17.92 24.55 1.37
N ARG A 21 16.85 23.98 1.94
CA ARG A 21 15.88 23.11 1.23
C ARG A 21 15.02 23.89 0.22
N GLN A 22 14.73 25.16 0.46
CA GLN A 22 14.13 26.05 -0.53
C GLN A 22 15.14 26.37 -1.66
N TYR A 23 16.36 26.78 -1.32
CA TYR A 23 17.41 27.10 -2.31
C TYR A 23 17.74 25.93 -3.25
N THR A 24 17.76 24.68 -2.77
CA THR A 24 18.03 23.52 -3.65
C THR A 24 16.85 23.17 -4.57
N LYS A 25 15.61 23.55 -4.21
CA LYS A 25 14.45 23.41 -5.11
C LYS A 25 14.43 24.48 -6.19
N PHE A 26 14.79 25.73 -5.86
CA PHE A 26 14.71 26.85 -6.81
C PHE A 26 15.72 26.75 -7.97
N VAL A 27 16.96 26.29 -7.72
CA VAL A 27 18.02 26.28 -8.75
C VAL A 27 17.78 25.29 -9.89
N VAL A 28 17.05 24.19 -9.65
CA VAL A 28 16.77 23.18 -10.69
C VAL A 28 15.69 23.66 -11.66
N HIS A 29 14.65 24.34 -11.18
CA HIS A 29 13.51 24.72 -12.03
C HIS A 29 13.88 25.77 -13.08
N ASP A 30 14.69 26.78 -12.74
CA ASP A 30 15.09 27.85 -13.66
C ASP A 30 16.09 27.39 -14.75
N ARG A 31 16.59 26.16 -14.64
CA ARG A 31 17.57 25.53 -15.56
C ARG A 31 16.93 24.53 -16.51
N ILE A 32 15.64 24.25 -16.38
CA ILE A 32 14.88 23.38 -17.29
C ILE A 32 14.24 24.25 -18.37
N ARG A 33 14.55 23.98 -19.65
CA ARG A 33 14.05 24.78 -20.77
C ARG A 33 12.59 24.47 -21.10
N VAL A 34 12.25 23.18 -21.15
CA VAL A 34 10.89 22.70 -21.37
C VAL A 34 10.58 21.66 -20.30
N LYS A 35 9.46 21.86 -19.61
CA LYS A 35 8.96 20.96 -18.59
C LYS A 35 7.53 20.58 -18.95
N GLY A 36 7.33 19.34 -19.37
CA GLY A 36 6.00 18.80 -19.59
C GLY A 36 5.17 18.72 -18.32
N GLU A 37 3.87 18.53 -18.50
CA GLU A 37 2.92 18.33 -17.41
C GLU A 37 3.26 17.06 -16.59
N GLY A 38 3.01 17.07 -15.28
CA GLY A 38 3.25 15.90 -14.42
C GLY A 38 4.73 15.60 -14.13
N VAL A 39 5.68 16.47 -14.49
CA VAL A 39 7.09 16.28 -14.14
C VAL A 39 7.32 16.47 -12.64
N GLU A 40 7.90 15.46 -11.99
CA GLU A 40 8.14 15.41 -10.55
C GLU A 40 9.61 15.21 -10.18
N PHE A 41 10.12 16.03 -9.26
CA PHE A 41 11.42 15.85 -8.62
C PHE A 41 11.23 15.34 -7.18
N LYS A 42 11.70 14.13 -6.88
CA LYS A 42 11.54 13.47 -5.57
C LYS A 42 12.58 13.92 -4.53
N GLY A 43 13.40 14.92 -4.85
CA GLY A 43 14.34 15.55 -3.93
C GLY A 43 15.29 16.51 -4.63
N ALA A 44 16.34 16.91 -3.91
CA ALA A 44 17.39 17.79 -4.43
C ALA A 44 18.26 17.11 -5.49
N GLY A 45 18.83 17.91 -6.39
CA GLY A 45 19.85 17.48 -7.35
C GLY A 45 20.57 18.70 -7.93
N PHE A 46 21.52 18.45 -8.84
CA PHE A 46 22.33 19.48 -9.49
C PHE A 46 22.15 19.43 -11.01
N VAL A 47 22.12 20.60 -11.64
CA VAL A 47 22.04 20.81 -13.09
C VAL A 47 23.07 21.88 -13.48
N SER A 48 23.97 21.64 -14.43
CA SER A 48 24.93 22.65 -14.93
C SER A 48 24.28 23.69 -15.88
N ASP A 49 25.00 24.76 -16.24
CA ASP A 49 24.42 25.94 -16.90
C ASP A 49 23.88 25.71 -18.32
N LYS A 50 23.04 26.66 -18.76
CA LYS A 50 21.96 26.57 -19.76
C LYS A 50 22.39 26.21 -21.20
N LEU A 51 22.39 24.92 -21.51
CA LEU A 51 21.84 24.40 -22.77
C LEU A 51 20.72 23.41 -22.41
N GLY A 52 19.54 23.64 -23.00
CA GLY A 52 18.26 23.31 -22.37
C GLY A 52 18.04 21.82 -22.09
N ILE A 53 17.70 21.51 -20.84
CA ILE A 53 17.02 20.25 -20.52
C ILE A 53 15.58 20.34 -21.04
N VAL A 54 15.18 19.33 -21.82
CA VAL A 54 13.80 19.13 -22.27
C VAL A 54 13.25 17.90 -21.59
N LEU A 55 12.23 18.08 -20.75
CA LEU A 55 11.51 17.00 -20.11
C LEU A 55 10.12 16.92 -20.72
N GLY A 56 9.75 15.73 -21.20
CA GLY A 56 8.40 15.38 -21.62
C GLY A 56 7.40 15.39 -20.46
N LYS A 57 6.21 14.85 -20.72
CA LYS A 57 5.15 14.70 -19.72
C LYS A 57 5.45 13.54 -18.78
N ASN A 58 5.00 13.62 -17.53
CA ASN A 58 5.08 12.51 -16.58
C ASN A 58 6.50 11.94 -16.38
N VAL A 59 7.51 12.82 -16.40
CA VAL A 59 8.89 12.42 -16.09
C VAL A 59 9.11 12.52 -14.59
N HIS A 60 9.54 11.42 -13.96
CA HIS A 60 9.82 11.40 -12.53
C HIS A 60 11.30 11.19 -12.29
N ILE A 61 11.92 12.11 -11.55
CA ILE A 61 13.34 12.14 -11.28
C ILE A 61 13.57 11.95 -9.78
N GLY A 62 14.37 10.96 -9.43
CA GLY A 62 14.76 10.65 -8.06
C GLY A 62 15.60 11.76 -7.42
N LYS A 63 15.89 11.64 -6.13
CA LYS A 63 16.80 12.57 -5.44
C LYS A 63 18.27 12.29 -5.77
N ASN A 64 19.11 13.28 -5.49
CA ASN A 64 20.57 13.29 -5.60
C ASN A 64 21.09 13.05 -7.03
N PHE A 65 20.39 13.55 -8.04
CA PHE A 65 20.90 13.50 -9.41
C PHE A 65 21.95 14.59 -9.66
N TYR A 66 22.85 14.33 -10.60
CA TYR A 66 23.80 15.27 -11.16
C TYR A 66 23.67 15.25 -12.68
N PHE A 67 23.16 16.31 -13.27
CA PHE A 67 23.04 16.46 -14.72
C PHE A 67 23.98 17.56 -15.19
N SER A 68 25.06 17.16 -15.85
CA SER A 68 25.84 18.07 -16.66
C SER A 68 25.11 18.23 -17.99
N SER A 69 24.42 19.36 -18.18
CA SER A 69 23.49 19.63 -19.29
C SER A 69 24.03 20.60 -20.35
N ASP A 70 25.29 20.99 -20.26
CA ASP A 70 25.89 21.96 -21.19
C ASP A 70 25.90 21.50 -22.66
N GLY A 71 25.81 20.19 -22.95
CA GLY A 71 25.65 19.66 -24.31
C GLY A 71 24.21 19.36 -24.72
N GLY A 72 23.23 19.65 -23.84
CA GLY A 72 21.81 19.36 -24.05
C GLY A 72 21.38 17.98 -23.57
N MET A 73 20.19 17.90 -23.00
CA MET A 73 19.61 16.63 -22.53
C MET A 73 18.10 16.61 -22.80
N SER A 74 17.62 15.53 -23.40
CA SER A 74 16.18 15.31 -23.60
C SER A 74 15.71 14.04 -22.91
N VAL A 75 14.51 14.08 -22.33
CA VAL A 75 13.83 12.93 -21.73
C VAL A 75 12.40 12.90 -22.23
N GLY A 76 12.02 11.81 -22.89
CA GLY A 76 10.68 11.59 -23.43
C GLY A 76 9.62 11.32 -22.35
N ASP A 77 8.37 11.28 -22.79
CA ASP A 77 7.20 11.14 -21.94
C ASP A 77 7.24 9.83 -21.12
N ASN A 78 6.63 9.85 -19.93
CA ASN A 78 6.43 8.68 -19.07
C ASN A 78 7.70 7.98 -18.57
N SER A 79 8.86 8.64 -18.70
CA SER A 79 10.14 8.07 -18.31
C SER A 79 10.46 8.24 -16.81
N ARG A 80 11.16 7.25 -16.25
CA ARG A 80 11.47 7.13 -14.83
C ARG A 80 12.97 7.11 -14.59
N LEU A 81 13.45 8.19 -14.00
CA LEU A 81 14.85 8.38 -13.64
C LEU A 81 14.97 8.20 -12.13
N SER A 82 15.64 7.13 -11.68
CA SER A 82 15.75 6.81 -10.26
C SER A 82 16.69 7.76 -9.50
N LYS A 83 17.08 7.40 -8.27
CA LYS A 83 17.93 8.22 -7.40
C LYS A 83 19.40 8.08 -7.77
N ASN A 84 20.20 9.08 -7.40
CA ASN A 84 21.66 9.08 -7.54
C ASN A 84 22.13 8.88 -9.00
N LEU A 85 21.47 9.53 -9.96
CA LEU A 85 21.89 9.48 -11.36
C LEU A 85 23.00 10.48 -11.64
N VAL A 86 23.93 10.11 -12.52
CA VAL A 86 24.94 11.01 -13.06
C VAL A 86 24.85 10.98 -14.57
N ILE A 87 24.53 12.12 -15.20
CA ILE A 87 24.45 12.24 -16.66
C ILE A 87 25.42 13.33 -17.09
N TYR A 88 26.34 12.99 -17.98
CA TYR A 88 27.24 13.95 -18.61
C TYR A 88 26.83 14.18 -20.06
N THR A 89 26.83 15.45 -20.47
CA THR A 89 26.61 15.87 -21.88
C THR A 89 27.82 16.58 -22.45
N HIS A 90 28.93 16.59 -21.72
CA HIS A 90 30.22 17.05 -22.22
C HIS A 90 31.37 16.34 -21.53
N ASN A 91 32.54 16.38 -22.17
CA ASN A 91 33.83 16.00 -21.59
C ASN A 91 34.84 17.12 -21.85
N HIS A 92 35.91 17.15 -21.05
CA HIS A 92 37.07 17.98 -21.34
C HIS A 92 37.82 17.48 -22.58
N GLU A 93 38.38 18.42 -23.34
CA GLU A 93 39.25 18.11 -24.47
C GLU A 93 40.65 17.74 -23.98
N PHE A 94 40.93 16.43 -23.93
CA PHE A 94 42.22 15.90 -23.50
C PHE A 94 43.27 15.92 -24.63
N GLU A 95 42.86 16.12 -25.88
CA GLU A 95 43.76 16.39 -27.01
C GLU A 95 44.00 17.90 -27.20
N GLY A 96 43.67 18.69 -26.18
CA GLY A 96 43.73 20.13 -26.18
C GLY A 96 45.14 20.69 -25.96
N LYS A 97 45.19 21.95 -25.53
CA LYS A 97 46.44 22.71 -25.43
C LYS A 97 47.22 22.48 -24.13
N ALA A 98 46.68 21.72 -23.18
CA ALA A 98 47.27 21.52 -21.85
C ALA A 98 46.97 20.12 -21.30
N LEU A 99 47.83 19.64 -20.40
CA LEU A 99 47.60 18.41 -19.62
C LEU A 99 47.09 18.75 -18.20
N PRO A 100 46.18 17.94 -17.63
CA PRO A 100 45.56 16.76 -18.24
C PRO A 100 44.51 17.07 -19.32
N TYR A 101 44.07 18.33 -19.42
CA TYR A 101 43.20 18.87 -20.46
C TYR A 101 43.26 20.42 -20.44
N SER A 102 42.84 21.08 -21.54
CA SER A 102 42.58 22.53 -21.56
C SER A 102 41.12 22.85 -21.22
N ASP A 103 40.77 24.14 -21.14
CA ASP A 103 39.39 24.58 -20.84
C ASP A 103 38.39 24.31 -22.00
N ASP A 104 38.89 23.78 -23.11
CA ASP A 104 38.08 23.35 -24.24
C ASP A 104 37.22 22.13 -23.85
N LYS A 105 35.98 22.08 -24.34
CA LYS A 105 35.01 21.03 -24.03
C LYS A 105 34.43 20.42 -25.31
N ARG A 106 34.25 19.09 -25.31
CA ARG A 106 33.48 18.35 -26.32
C ARG A 106 32.06 18.14 -25.80
N TYR A 107 31.09 18.76 -26.45
CA TYR A 107 29.67 18.64 -26.10
C TYR A 107 29.01 17.55 -26.93
N ALA A 108 28.20 16.71 -26.30
CA ALA A 108 27.41 15.70 -26.96
C ALA A 108 26.12 15.45 -26.16
N SER A 109 24.98 15.71 -26.79
CA SER A 109 23.68 15.61 -26.15
C SER A 109 23.39 14.18 -25.69
N VAL A 110 22.66 14.04 -24.59
CA VAL A 110 22.09 12.75 -24.16
C VAL A 110 20.59 12.75 -24.43
N ASN A 111 20.11 11.76 -25.17
CA ASN A 111 18.70 11.65 -25.54
C ASN A 111 18.10 10.39 -24.93
N ILE A 112 17.06 10.57 -24.11
CA ILE A 112 16.33 9.48 -23.48
C ILE A 112 14.92 9.48 -24.05
N GLY A 113 14.50 8.36 -24.64
CA GLY A 113 13.18 8.18 -25.23
C GLY A 113 12.02 8.21 -24.23
N LYS A 114 10.82 7.89 -24.70
CA LYS A 114 9.63 7.72 -23.85
C LYS A 114 9.59 6.34 -23.21
N ASN A 115 8.84 6.21 -22.12
CA ASN A 115 8.65 4.96 -21.38
C ASN A 115 9.94 4.30 -20.86
N VAL A 116 11.04 5.07 -20.76
CA VAL A 116 12.34 4.56 -20.35
C VAL A 116 12.40 4.44 -18.82
N TRP A 117 13.00 3.36 -18.32
CA TRP A 117 13.28 3.20 -16.89
C TRP A 117 14.78 3.10 -16.61
N ILE A 118 15.31 4.10 -15.91
CA ILE A 118 16.70 4.14 -15.46
C ILE A 118 16.76 3.81 -13.96
N GLY A 119 17.43 2.71 -13.63
CA GLY A 119 17.68 2.25 -12.27
C GLY A 119 18.53 3.22 -11.45
N MET A 120 18.58 3.03 -10.12
CA MET A 120 19.37 3.92 -9.25
C MET A 120 20.87 3.72 -9.44
N ASN A 121 21.66 4.75 -9.10
CA ASN A 121 23.12 4.74 -9.21
C ASN A 121 23.64 4.48 -10.63
N VAL A 122 22.92 4.93 -11.66
CA VAL A 122 23.35 4.81 -13.06
C VAL A 122 24.14 6.05 -13.49
N SER A 123 25.21 5.83 -14.24
CA SER A 123 25.98 6.88 -14.93
C SER A 123 25.81 6.78 -16.44
N ILE A 124 25.59 7.90 -17.13
CA ILE A 124 25.41 7.96 -18.59
C ILE A 124 26.46 8.90 -19.19
N CYS A 125 27.21 8.41 -20.18
CA CYS A 125 28.23 9.16 -20.89
C CYS A 125 27.66 10.14 -21.94
N PRO A 126 28.41 11.19 -22.32
CA PRO A 126 27.99 12.12 -23.37
C PRO A 126 27.71 11.43 -24.70
N GLY A 127 26.70 11.91 -25.43
CA GLY A 127 26.36 11.44 -26.77
C GLY A 127 25.49 10.18 -26.84
N VAL A 128 25.13 9.60 -25.69
CA VAL A 128 24.33 8.37 -25.64
C VAL A 128 22.86 8.64 -25.98
N ASN A 129 22.29 7.82 -26.85
CA ASN A 129 20.86 7.72 -27.13
C ASN A 129 20.28 6.45 -26.49
N ILE A 130 19.21 6.60 -25.71
CA ILE A 130 18.45 5.50 -25.10
C ILE A 130 17.08 5.47 -25.75
N GLY A 131 16.80 4.41 -26.50
CA GLY A 131 15.55 4.22 -27.25
C GLY A 131 14.32 4.06 -26.37
N ASP A 132 13.16 4.21 -26.98
CA ASP A 132 11.85 4.10 -26.32
C ASP A 132 11.67 2.76 -25.61
N GLY A 133 11.04 2.78 -24.44
CA GLY A 133 10.74 1.58 -23.65
C GLY A 133 11.94 0.91 -22.98
N ALA A 134 13.17 1.35 -23.25
CA ALA A 134 14.39 0.73 -22.72
C ALA A 134 14.45 0.74 -21.18
N ILE A 135 15.15 -0.24 -20.61
CA ILE A 135 15.39 -0.35 -19.17
C ILE A 135 16.89 -0.45 -18.91
N VAL A 136 17.40 0.47 -18.08
CA VAL A 136 18.80 0.44 -17.61
C VAL A 136 18.82 -0.06 -16.16
N GLY A 137 19.50 -1.18 -15.93
CA GLY A 137 19.63 -1.80 -14.62
C GLY A 137 20.35 -0.92 -13.60
N LEU A 138 20.06 -1.17 -12.31
CA LEU A 138 20.69 -0.49 -11.18
C LEU A 138 22.23 -0.60 -11.24
N GLY A 139 22.92 0.50 -10.93
CA GLY A 139 24.38 0.52 -10.84
C GLY A 139 25.12 0.48 -12.17
N SER A 140 24.44 0.71 -13.30
CA SER A 140 25.04 0.58 -14.62
C SER A 140 25.82 1.81 -15.07
N VAL A 141 26.82 1.61 -15.94
CA VAL A 141 27.55 2.69 -16.63
C VAL A 141 27.28 2.58 -18.13
N VAL A 142 26.45 3.48 -18.66
CA VAL A 142 26.01 3.46 -20.05
C VAL A 142 26.98 4.28 -20.91
N THR A 143 27.76 3.58 -21.72
CA THR A 143 28.82 4.16 -22.56
C THR A 143 28.50 4.12 -24.06
N LYS A 144 27.39 3.48 -24.44
CA LYS A 144 26.93 3.30 -25.82
C LYS A 144 25.41 3.42 -25.87
N ASP A 145 24.88 3.64 -27.07
CA ASP A 145 23.45 3.69 -27.31
C ASP A 145 22.75 2.40 -26.89
N VAL A 146 21.51 2.53 -26.41
CA VAL A 146 20.64 1.44 -26.00
C VAL A 146 19.45 1.44 -26.95
N ALA A 147 19.18 0.31 -27.61
CA ALA A 147 18.10 0.26 -28.58
C ALA A 147 16.72 0.25 -27.89
N GLU A 148 15.67 0.48 -28.68
CA GLU A 148 14.29 0.47 -28.18
C GLU A 148 13.96 -0.88 -27.54
N ASN A 149 13.24 -0.85 -26.42
CA ASN A 149 12.79 -2.01 -25.68
C ASN A 149 13.91 -2.94 -25.16
N GLU A 150 15.17 -2.54 -25.25
CA GLU A 150 16.28 -3.28 -24.66
C GLU A 150 16.31 -3.13 -23.15
N ILE A 151 16.71 -4.20 -22.47
CA ILE A 151 17.06 -4.20 -21.05
C ILE A 151 18.57 -4.41 -20.97
N VAL A 152 19.29 -3.42 -20.45
CA VAL A 152 20.75 -3.43 -20.30
C VAL A 152 21.15 -3.35 -18.82
N GLY A 153 22.35 -3.80 -18.48
CA GLY A 153 22.89 -3.67 -17.13
C GLY A 153 24.40 -3.87 -17.06
N GLY A 154 25.02 -3.44 -15.96
CA GLY A 154 26.45 -3.61 -15.71
C GLY A 154 27.29 -2.36 -16.00
N SER A 155 28.60 -2.45 -15.78
CA SER A 155 29.55 -1.34 -15.93
C SER A 155 30.83 -1.83 -16.64
N PRO A 156 31.01 -1.56 -17.95
CA PRO A 156 30.06 -0.89 -18.85
C PRO A 156 28.79 -1.73 -19.06
N SER A 157 27.68 -1.08 -19.40
CA SER A 157 26.40 -1.75 -19.59
C SER A 157 26.42 -2.67 -20.81
N SER A 158 25.92 -3.89 -20.65
CA SER A 158 25.70 -4.84 -21.73
C SER A 158 24.23 -5.20 -21.85
N PHE A 159 23.83 -5.61 -23.05
CA PHE A 159 22.52 -6.19 -23.31
C PHE A 159 22.25 -7.39 -22.38
N LEU A 160 21.04 -7.44 -21.80
CA LEU A 160 20.58 -8.56 -20.99
C LEU A 160 19.47 -9.32 -21.71
N ARG A 161 18.42 -8.63 -22.16
CA ARG A 161 17.28 -9.19 -22.89
C ARG A 161 16.41 -8.08 -23.48
N MET A 162 15.48 -8.46 -24.35
CA MET A 162 14.37 -7.58 -24.76
C MET A 162 13.24 -7.58 -23.72
N ARG A 163 12.43 -6.52 -23.75
CA ARG A 163 11.09 -6.55 -23.18
C ARG A 163 10.19 -7.50 -23.95
N ASP A 164 9.08 -7.87 -23.32
CA ASP A 164 7.94 -8.45 -24.01
C ASP A 164 7.30 -7.36 -24.86
N LEU A 165 7.45 -7.47 -26.19
CA LEU A 165 7.01 -6.47 -27.16
C LEU A 165 5.49 -6.42 -27.27
N ASP A 166 4.82 -7.58 -27.32
CA ASP A 166 3.37 -7.66 -27.36
C ASP A 166 2.74 -6.99 -26.13
N HIS A 167 3.33 -7.22 -24.95
CA HIS A 167 2.91 -6.55 -23.73
C HIS A 167 3.16 -5.03 -23.79
N TYR A 168 4.32 -4.60 -24.27
CA TYR A 168 4.67 -3.18 -24.36
C TYR A 168 3.74 -2.43 -25.32
N GLU A 169 3.58 -2.92 -26.55
CA GLU A 169 2.75 -2.30 -27.59
C GLU A 169 1.28 -2.22 -27.18
N ARG A 170 0.78 -3.27 -26.52
CA ARG A 170 -0.59 -3.27 -25.98
C ARG A 170 -0.77 -2.22 -24.88
N VAL A 171 0.15 -2.13 -23.92
CA VAL A 171 0.07 -1.14 -22.82
C VAL A 171 0.23 0.30 -23.35
N GLU A 172 1.09 0.50 -24.34
CA GLU A 172 1.33 1.78 -25.00
C GLU A 172 0.10 2.25 -25.80
N SER A 173 -0.50 1.38 -26.63
CA SER A 173 -1.69 1.72 -27.42
C SER A 173 -2.91 2.04 -26.54
N GLU A 174 -2.98 1.45 -25.36
CA GLU A 174 -4.01 1.73 -24.35
C GLU A 174 -3.69 2.96 -23.48
N ASN A 175 -2.57 3.67 -23.72
CA ASN A 175 -2.11 4.83 -22.93
C ASN A 175 -1.98 4.55 -21.41
N ARG A 176 -1.65 3.31 -21.03
CA ARG A 176 -1.62 2.88 -19.62
C ARG A 176 -0.28 3.16 -18.97
N TYR A 177 -0.07 4.42 -18.61
CA TYR A 177 1.18 4.89 -18.04
C TYR A 177 1.20 4.86 -16.52
N GLY A 178 2.34 4.50 -15.94
CA GLY A 178 2.62 4.70 -14.53
C GLY A 178 3.00 6.16 -14.25
N GLY A 179 2.28 6.77 -13.33
CA GLY A 179 2.41 8.04 -12.61
C GLY A 179 3.14 7.90 -11.27
N ASN A 180 2.80 8.72 -10.26
CA ASN A 180 3.56 8.79 -9.01
C ASN A 180 3.66 7.42 -8.32
N ASN A 181 4.88 6.92 -8.08
CA ASN A 181 5.15 5.56 -7.55
C ASN A 181 4.52 4.40 -8.38
N GLY A 182 4.31 4.58 -9.68
CA GLY A 182 3.72 3.56 -10.56
C GLY A 182 2.18 3.52 -10.53
N LEU A 183 1.53 4.49 -9.88
CA LEU A 183 0.08 4.72 -9.96
C LEU A 183 -0.33 5.10 -11.38
N PRO A 184 -1.38 4.58 -12.01
CA PRO A 184 -1.80 5.04 -13.34
C PRO A 184 -1.93 6.57 -13.47
N LEU A 185 -1.58 7.17 -14.64
CA LEU A 185 -1.83 8.59 -14.92
C LEU A 185 -3.22 8.86 -15.48
N GLY A 186 -3.76 9.99 -15.06
CA GLY A 186 -5.08 10.50 -15.39
C GLY A 186 -5.74 10.98 -14.11
N ASP A 187 -6.25 12.20 -14.11
CA ASP A 187 -7.11 12.72 -13.04
C ASP A 187 -8.31 11.75 -12.93
N ASP A 188 -8.35 10.94 -11.88
CA ASP A 188 -9.35 9.93 -11.56
C ASP A 188 -9.56 8.72 -12.52
N ALA A 189 -8.98 8.65 -13.72
CA ALA A 189 -9.48 7.74 -14.76
C ALA A 189 -8.57 6.56 -15.18
N PHE A 190 -8.11 5.75 -14.21
CA PHE A 190 -7.99 4.29 -14.44
C PHE A 190 -9.15 3.57 -13.75
N LEU A 191 -10.32 4.22 -13.82
CA LEU A 191 -11.59 3.77 -13.28
C LEU A 191 -12.58 3.33 -14.36
N ASP A 192 -12.21 3.38 -15.65
CA ASP A 192 -13.07 2.84 -16.69
C ASP A 192 -12.58 1.47 -17.12
N SER A 193 -13.02 0.52 -16.31
CA SER A 193 -13.58 -0.73 -16.85
C SER A 193 -14.48 -1.39 -15.82
N VAL A 194 -14.36 -1.01 -14.53
CA VAL A 194 -15.28 -1.41 -13.46
C VAL A 194 -15.28 -0.31 -12.39
N SER A 195 -16.38 0.45 -12.27
CA SER A 195 -16.58 1.36 -11.12
C SER A 195 -16.58 0.57 -9.79
N ALA A 196 -16.30 1.20 -8.65
CA ALA A 196 -16.47 0.54 -7.34
C ALA A 196 -17.88 -0.08 -7.19
N LYS A 197 -18.88 0.55 -7.82
CA LYS A 197 -20.24 0.05 -7.91
C LYS A 197 -20.35 -1.25 -8.71
N GLU A 198 -19.72 -1.32 -9.89
CA GLU A 198 -19.67 -2.52 -10.74
C GLU A 198 -18.79 -3.64 -10.13
N LEU A 199 -17.79 -3.29 -9.30
CA LEU A 199 -17.00 -4.26 -8.54
C LEU A 199 -17.86 -4.98 -7.50
N GLY A 200 -18.91 -4.32 -6.99
CA GLY A 200 -19.79 -4.84 -5.95
C GLY A 200 -20.37 -6.21 -6.26
N GLU A 201 -20.78 -6.48 -7.51
CA GLU A 201 -21.45 -7.74 -7.88
C GLU A 201 -20.59 -8.98 -7.61
N ASN A 202 -19.27 -8.85 -7.72
CA ASN A 202 -18.32 -9.94 -7.53
C ASN A 202 -17.60 -9.89 -6.18
N LEU A 203 -17.98 -8.97 -5.30
CA LEU A 203 -17.30 -8.73 -4.04
C LEU A 203 -18.09 -9.26 -2.86
N CYS A 204 -17.38 -9.86 -1.91
CA CYS A 204 -17.92 -10.20 -0.61
C CYS A 204 -16.96 -9.82 0.51
N TYR A 205 -17.50 -9.19 1.56
CA TYR A 205 -16.75 -8.81 2.75
C TYR A 205 -17.01 -9.78 3.90
N VAL A 206 -15.97 -10.40 4.44
CA VAL A 206 -16.08 -11.20 5.65
C VAL A 206 -15.87 -10.29 6.86
N LEU A 207 -16.97 -10.01 7.55
CA LEU A 207 -17.03 -9.25 8.79
C LEU A 207 -16.75 -10.21 9.95
N SER A 208 -15.74 -9.90 10.76
CA SER A 208 -15.41 -10.73 11.91
C SER A 208 -14.75 -9.92 13.01
N THR A 209 -14.78 -10.43 14.23
CA THR A 209 -13.93 -9.88 15.28
C THR A 209 -12.53 -10.49 15.19
N GLY A 210 -11.53 -9.74 15.63
CA GLY A 210 -10.17 -10.25 15.71
C GLY A 210 -10.11 -11.58 16.45
N ARG A 211 -9.39 -12.56 15.89
CA ARG A 211 -9.31 -13.95 16.39
C ARG A 211 -10.57 -14.79 16.17
N SER A 212 -11.45 -14.46 15.23
CA SER A 212 -12.61 -15.29 14.87
C SER A 212 -12.34 -16.34 13.78
N GLY A 213 -11.08 -16.67 13.48
CA GLY A 213 -10.74 -17.66 12.45
C GLY A 213 -10.75 -17.12 11.02
N SER A 214 -10.55 -15.80 10.85
CA SER A 214 -10.52 -15.10 9.56
C SER A 214 -9.52 -15.67 8.54
N THR A 215 -8.40 -16.26 8.98
CA THR A 215 -7.45 -16.95 8.09
C THR A 215 -8.00 -18.31 7.66
N ALA A 216 -8.61 -19.07 8.57
CA ALA A 216 -9.15 -20.40 8.26
C ALA A 216 -10.30 -20.33 7.25
N ILE A 217 -11.21 -19.35 7.36
CA ILE A 217 -12.25 -19.16 6.35
C ILE A 217 -11.67 -18.80 4.98
N VAL A 218 -10.62 -17.97 4.93
CA VAL A 218 -9.96 -17.60 3.67
C VAL A 218 -9.29 -18.81 3.03
N ASP A 219 -8.59 -19.63 3.82
CA ASP A 219 -7.95 -20.85 3.33
C ASP A 219 -8.98 -21.84 2.77
N SER A 220 -10.10 -22.06 3.48
CA SER A 220 -11.17 -22.95 3.03
C SER A 220 -11.87 -22.44 1.77
N LEU A 221 -12.14 -21.13 1.67
CA LEU A 221 -12.78 -20.52 0.50
C LEU A 221 -11.91 -20.58 -0.75
N ASN A 222 -10.58 -20.45 -0.60
CA ASN A 222 -9.63 -20.55 -1.71
C ASN A 222 -9.49 -21.96 -2.30
N LEU A 223 -10.09 -22.99 -1.69
CA LEU A 223 -10.16 -24.34 -2.29
C LEU A 223 -11.15 -24.42 -3.47
N HIS A 224 -12.02 -23.41 -3.62
CA HIS A 224 -12.98 -23.33 -4.72
C HIS A 224 -12.37 -22.57 -5.91
N ALA A 225 -12.37 -23.16 -7.10
CA ALA A 225 -11.72 -22.57 -8.28
C ALA A 225 -12.31 -21.20 -8.68
N GLY A 226 -13.61 -20.99 -8.44
CA GLY A 226 -14.33 -19.74 -8.70
C GLY A 226 -14.21 -18.66 -7.61
N ILE A 227 -13.40 -18.88 -6.57
CA ILE A 227 -13.22 -17.92 -5.46
C ILE A 227 -11.76 -17.46 -5.39
N ARG A 228 -11.58 -16.19 -5.03
CA ARG A 228 -10.29 -15.63 -4.61
C ARG A 228 -10.46 -14.85 -3.32
N ALA A 229 -10.03 -15.44 -2.21
CA ALA A 229 -10.17 -14.88 -0.88
C ALA A 229 -8.85 -14.33 -0.34
N TYR A 230 -8.92 -13.19 0.34
CA TYR A 230 -7.78 -12.47 0.91
C TYR A 230 -7.98 -12.22 2.39
N HIS A 231 -6.93 -12.47 3.18
CA HIS A 231 -6.89 -12.14 4.60
C HIS A 231 -6.08 -10.86 4.81
N GLU A 232 -6.71 -9.81 5.34
CA GLU A 232 -6.12 -8.50 5.64
C GLU A 232 -5.19 -7.97 4.53
N PRO A 233 -5.65 -7.91 3.26
CA PRO A 233 -4.80 -7.56 2.11
C PRO A 233 -4.21 -6.15 2.21
N TRP A 234 -4.89 -5.24 2.93
CA TRP A 234 -4.45 -3.86 3.10
C TRP A 234 -4.34 -3.49 4.57
N LYS A 235 -3.09 -3.41 5.04
CA LYS A 235 -2.79 -2.94 6.41
C LYS A 235 -3.41 -1.58 6.71
N SER A 236 -3.55 -0.71 5.70
CA SER A 236 -4.14 0.63 5.86
C SER A 236 -5.59 0.58 6.35
N LEU A 237 -6.39 -0.43 6.00
CA LEU A 237 -7.79 -0.53 6.46
C LEU A 237 -7.91 -0.58 7.98
N VAL A 238 -6.97 -1.27 8.65
CA VAL A 238 -6.93 -1.35 10.11
C VAL A 238 -6.76 0.04 10.72
N ARG A 239 -5.90 0.88 10.13
CA ARG A 239 -5.73 2.27 10.54
C ARG A 239 -6.97 3.08 10.23
N VAL A 240 -7.46 3.07 8.98
CA VAL A 240 -8.60 3.89 8.54
C VAL A 240 -9.82 3.63 9.42
N SER A 241 -10.16 2.37 9.64
CA SER A 241 -11.25 1.96 10.53
C SER A 241 -11.10 2.45 11.96
N THR A 242 -9.90 2.34 12.52
CA THR A 242 -9.66 2.71 13.92
C THR A 242 -9.59 4.22 14.10
N ASP A 243 -8.89 4.92 13.22
CA ASP A 243 -8.75 6.37 13.27
C ASP A 243 -10.11 7.06 13.01
N PHE A 244 -10.94 6.52 12.10
CA PHE A 244 -12.32 6.98 11.92
C PHE A 244 -13.14 6.80 13.20
N ALA A 245 -13.13 5.60 13.79
CA ALA A 245 -13.85 5.36 15.04
C ALA A 245 -13.32 6.19 16.21
N HIS A 246 -12.07 6.67 16.17
CA HIS A 246 -11.48 7.59 17.14
C HIS A 246 -11.69 9.07 16.80
N GLY A 247 -12.47 9.39 15.76
CA GLY A 247 -12.75 10.76 15.34
C GLY A 247 -11.54 11.50 14.74
N LYS A 248 -10.51 10.77 14.30
CA LYS A 248 -9.30 11.35 13.68
C LYS A 248 -9.40 11.51 12.16
N LEU A 249 -10.38 10.85 11.55
CA LEU A 249 -10.67 10.97 10.13
C LEU A 249 -12.12 11.42 9.96
N THR A 250 -12.33 12.31 9.00
CA THR A 250 -13.66 12.72 8.52
C THR A 250 -14.28 11.63 7.65
N LYS A 251 -15.60 11.72 7.39
CA LYS A 251 -16.28 10.78 6.50
C LYS A 251 -15.74 10.86 5.07
N GLU A 252 -15.42 12.07 4.63
CA GLU A 252 -14.89 12.37 3.30
C GLU A 252 -13.50 11.75 3.12
N GLU A 253 -12.60 11.90 4.11
CA GLU A 253 -11.26 11.27 4.08
C GLU A 253 -11.35 9.74 4.06
N VAL A 254 -12.25 9.15 4.86
CA VAL A 254 -12.47 7.69 4.85
C VAL A 254 -12.98 7.24 3.48
N ARG A 255 -13.93 7.97 2.91
CA ARG A 255 -14.49 7.68 1.58
C ARG A 255 -13.39 7.70 0.52
N SER A 256 -12.60 8.78 0.45
CA SER A 256 -11.51 8.89 -0.53
C SER A 256 -10.45 7.81 -0.37
N GLU A 257 -10.10 7.42 0.87
CA GLU A 257 -9.17 6.31 1.09
C GLU A 257 -9.74 4.96 0.67
N LEU A 258 -11.02 4.71 0.92
CA LEU A 258 -11.70 3.48 0.51
C LEU A 258 -11.89 3.40 -1.00
N GLU A 259 -12.29 4.50 -1.64
CA GLU A 259 -12.34 4.62 -3.10
C GLU A 259 -10.95 4.31 -3.67
N PHE A 260 -9.90 4.96 -3.19
CA PHE A 260 -8.54 4.67 -3.63
C PHE A 260 -8.13 3.20 -3.46
N ILE A 261 -8.50 2.57 -2.34
CA ILE A 261 -8.19 1.15 -2.08
C ILE A 261 -8.98 0.24 -3.05
N LEU A 262 -10.29 0.44 -3.20
CA LEU A 262 -11.17 -0.39 -4.03
C LEU A 262 -10.88 -0.24 -5.53
N VAL A 263 -10.60 0.98 -5.97
CA VAL A 263 -10.28 1.34 -7.36
C VAL A 263 -8.94 0.76 -7.81
N LYS A 264 -7.93 0.82 -6.94
CA LYS A 264 -6.64 0.16 -7.19
C LYS A 264 -6.74 -1.36 -7.32
N CYS A 265 -7.87 -1.93 -6.95
CA CYS A 265 -8.13 -3.34 -7.11
C CYS A 265 -8.67 -3.71 -8.48
N SER A 266 -8.30 -3.00 -9.55
CA SER A 266 -8.42 -3.47 -10.93
C SER A 266 -7.63 -4.77 -11.22
N SER A 267 -6.95 -5.35 -10.22
CA SER A 267 -6.48 -6.74 -10.20
C SER A 267 -7.57 -7.77 -9.80
N PHE A 268 -8.79 -7.32 -9.54
CA PHE A 268 -10.03 -8.10 -9.37
C PHE A 268 -10.85 -8.23 -10.65
N GLN A 269 -10.31 -7.81 -11.81
CA GLN A 269 -10.79 -8.31 -13.09
C GLN A 269 -10.49 -9.81 -13.17
N SER A 270 -11.38 -10.58 -12.56
CA SER A 270 -11.41 -12.02 -12.56
C SER A 270 -12.87 -12.40 -12.75
N ASP A 271 -13.08 -13.43 -13.53
CA ASP A 271 -14.28 -14.27 -13.58
C ASP A 271 -14.67 -14.91 -12.22
N LYS A 272 -14.00 -14.56 -11.12
CA LYS A 272 -14.14 -15.18 -9.79
C LYS A 272 -14.77 -14.23 -8.79
N LYS A 273 -15.43 -14.82 -7.78
CA LYS A 273 -15.85 -14.07 -6.59
C LYS A 273 -14.66 -13.70 -5.73
N ILE A 274 -14.57 -12.43 -5.38
CA ILE A 274 -13.51 -11.85 -4.56
C ILE A 274 -13.99 -11.71 -3.13
N ILE A 275 -13.23 -12.29 -2.19
CA ILE A 275 -13.57 -12.25 -0.77
C ILE A 275 -12.51 -11.47 -0.01
N ILE A 276 -12.91 -10.44 0.73
CA ILE A 276 -12.02 -9.65 1.57
C ILE A 276 -12.38 -9.91 3.03
N SER A 277 -11.46 -10.54 3.77
CA SER A 277 -11.60 -10.83 5.19
C SER A 277 -10.68 -9.93 5.99
N ASP A 278 -11.27 -8.99 6.74
CA ASP A 278 -10.52 -8.09 7.63
C ASP A 278 -11.32 -7.82 8.91
N GLN A 279 -10.64 -7.93 10.05
CA GLN A 279 -11.22 -7.81 11.39
C GLN A 279 -11.67 -6.37 11.76
N LYS A 280 -11.45 -5.39 10.88
CA LYS A 280 -11.76 -3.97 11.11
C LYS A 280 -12.75 -3.37 10.11
N LEU A 281 -13.37 -4.18 9.26
CA LEU A 281 -14.35 -3.66 8.30
C LEU A 281 -15.61 -3.08 8.95
N ALA A 282 -15.94 -3.45 10.18
CA ALA A 282 -17.22 -3.10 10.80
C ALA A 282 -17.49 -1.59 10.91
N ASN A 283 -16.48 -0.77 11.25
CA ASN A 283 -16.64 0.70 11.26
C ASN A 283 -16.77 1.31 9.86
N LEU A 284 -16.44 0.52 8.83
CA LEU A 284 -16.39 0.96 7.44
C LEU A 284 -17.62 0.49 6.65
N ILE A 285 -18.49 -0.36 7.23
CA ILE A 285 -19.68 -0.92 6.55
C ILE A 285 -20.52 0.16 5.88
N PRO A 286 -20.86 1.31 6.50
CA PRO A 286 -21.69 2.32 5.85
C PRO A 286 -21.07 2.89 4.57
N PHE A 287 -19.74 3.02 4.54
CA PHE A 287 -19.02 3.47 3.35
C PHE A 287 -18.92 2.38 2.29
N LEU A 288 -18.71 1.12 2.71
CA LEU A 288 -18.67 -0.01 1.79
C LEU A 288 -20.03 -0.23 1.12
N GLN A 289 -21.14 -0.10 1.87
CA GLN A 289 -22.49 -0.17 1.30
C GLN A 289 -22.74 0.89 0.23
N ASP A 290 -22.18 2.08 0.40
CA ASP A 290 -22.34 3.17 -0.56
C ASP A 290 -21.41 3.01 -1.78
N LEU A 291 -20.17 2.57 -1.56
CA LEU A 291 -19.16 2.40 -2.62
C LEU A 291 -19.37 1.13 -3.44
N THR A 292 -19.82 0.04 -2.82
CA THR A 292 -20.03 -1.28 -3.42
C THR A 292 -21.44 -1.81 -3.04
N PRO A 293 -22.53 -1.16 -3.48
CA PRO A 293 -23.90 -1.51 -3.06
C PRO A 293 -24.32 -2.93 -3.45
N GLU A 294 -23.67 -3.51 -4.48
CA GLU A 294 -23.94 -4.88 -4.88
C GLU A 294 -23.21 -5.95 -4.08
N ALA A 295 -22.23 -5.57 -3.25
CA ALA A 295 -21.42 -6.50 -2.47
C ALA A 295 -22.24 -7.30 -1.46
N LYS A 296 -21.79 -8.54 -1.24
CA LYS A 296 -22.29 -9.45 -0.21
C LYS A 296 -21.47 -9.36 1.06
N TYR A 297 -22.04 -9.81 2.18
CA TYR A 297 -21.40 -9.75 3.48
C TYR A 297 -21.51 -11.10 4.20
N ILE A 298 -20.41 -11.61 4.74
CA ILE A 298 -20.42 -12.81 5.58
C ILE A 298 -20.04 -12.39 6.98
N TRP A 299 -20.94 -12.56 7.95
CA TRP A 299 -20.62 -12.38 9.36
C TRP A 299 -20.08 -13.68 9.94
N LEU A 300 -18.76 -13.75 10.10
CA LEU A 300 -18.08 -14.87 10.74
C LEU A 300 -18.08 -14.69 12.26
N LYS A 301 -18.93 -15.48 12.92
CA LYS A 301 -19.07 -15.57 14.36
C LYS A 301 -18.11 -16.64 14.91
N ARG A 302 -17.70 -16.43 16.15
CA ARG A 302 -16.96 -17.39 16.96
C ARG A 302 -17.50 -17.33 18.37
N GLU A 303 -17.54 -18.45 19.06
CA GLU A 303 -18.01 -18.52 20.44
C GLU A 303 -17.27 -17.48 21.34
N PRO A 304 -17.99 -16.64 22.12
CA PRO A 304 -17.42 -15.51 22.85
C PRO A 304 -16.30 -15.91 23.82
N LYS A 305 -16.49 -16.98 24.59
CA LYS A 305 -15.52 -17.47 25.58
C LYS A 305 -14.21 -17.85 24.91
N ALA A 306 -14.27 -18.54 23.78
CA ALA A 306 -13.11 -18.94 22.99
C ALA A 306 -12.36 -17.74 22.39
N CYS A 307 -13.07 -16.68 22.00
CA CYS A 307 -12.46 -15.46 21.48
C CYS A 307 -11.78 -14.63 22.59
N VAL A 308 -12.50 -14.36 23.69
CA VAL A 308 -11.96 -13.64 24.86
C VAL A 308 -10.75 -14.35 25.43
N HIS A 309 -10.82 -15.67 25.56
CA HIS A 309 -9.67 -16.47 25.98
C HIS A 309 -8.46 -16.28 25.03
N SER A 310 -8.69 -16.37 23.71
CA SER A 310 -7.63 -16.28 22.70
C SER A 310 -6.92 -14.93 22.70
N THR A 311 -7.69 -13.85 22.88
CA THR A 311 -7.19 -12.47 22.91
C THR A 311 -6.46 -12.19 24.22
N TYR A 312 -7.05 -12.53 25.36
CA TYR A 312 -6.44 -12.36 26.69
C TYR A 312 -5.09 -13.09 26.82
N ALA A 313 -5.01 -14.36 26.37
CA ALA A 313 -3.77 -15.14 26.38
C ALA A 313 -2.65 -14.55 25.50
N ARG A 314 -2.99 -13.64 24.58
CA ARG A 314 -2.03 -12.92 23.71
C ARG A 314 -1.68 -11.55 24.25
N GLU A 315 -1.98 -11.28 25.51
CA GLU A 315 -1.66 -10.03 26.20
C GLU A 315 -2.30 -8.80 25.51
N TRP A 316 -3.46 -9.01 24.89
CA TRP A 316 -4.27 -7.95 24.33
C TRP A 316 -4.67 -6.96 25.45
N TYR A 317 -4.42 -5.67 25.22
CA TYR A 317 -4.56 -4.59 26.22
C TYR A 317 -3.61 -4.66 27.43
N SER A 318 -2.49 -5.38 27.31
CA SER A 318 -1.40 -5.27 28.28
C SER A 318 -0.65 -3.96 28.11
N GLU A 319 -0.28 -3.30 29.23
CA GLU A 319 0.55 -2.10 29.24
C GLU A 319 2.00 -2.40 28.81
N THR A 320 2.51 -3.59 29.19
CA THR A 320 3.86 -4.08 28.87
C THR A 320 3.79 -5.48 28.25
N PRO A 321 3.38 -5.60 26.97
CA PRO A 321 3.34 -6.91 26.31
C PRO A 321 4.75 -7.49 26.20
N ARG A 322 4.95 -8.73 26.68
CA ARG A 322 6.28 -9.35 26.84
C ARG A 322 7.01 -9.57 25.53
N ILE A 323 6.29 -9.73 24.41
CA ILE A 323 6.86 -9.95 23.07
C ILE A 323 5.97 -9.30 22.00
N LEU A 324 6.27 -8.06 21.59
CA LEU A 324 5.80 -7.55 20.30
C LEU A 324 6.84 -7.87 19.24
N LYS A 325 6.60 -8.89 18.41
CA LYS A 325 7.33 -9.04 17.14
C LYS A 325 7.15 -7.74 16.33
N SER A 326 8.17 -7.32 15.59
CA SER A 326 8.10 -6.11 14.74
C SER A 326 6.85 -6.10 13.84
N SER A 327 6.44 -7.28 13.36
CA SER A 327 5.26 -7.49 12.52
C SER A 327 3.91 -7.26 13.21
N THR A 328 3.79 -7.36 14.53
CA THR A 328 2.49 -7.22 15.26
C THR A 328 2.30 -5.85 15.89
N ARG A 329 3.36 -5.02 15.95
CA ARG A 329 3.34 -3.68 16.56
C ARG A 329 2.28 -2.76 15.93
N TYR A 330 2.05 -2.89 14.63
CA TYR A 330 1.06 -2.10 13.90
C TYR A 330 -0.39 -2.39 14.33
N TRP A 331 -0.78 -3.66 14.47
CA TRP A 331 -2.11 -4.08 14.94
C TRP A 331 -2.33 -3.74 16.41
N HIS A 332 -1.25 -3.78 17.20
CA HIS A 332 -1.30 -3.31 18.59
C HIS A 332 -1.56 -1.80 18.66
N LYS A 333 -0.90 -1.00 17.81
CA LYS A 333 -1.09 0.46 17.72
C LYS A 333 -2.53 0.84 17.36
N TYR A 334 -3.13 0.17 16.37
CA TYR A 334 -4.48 0.45 15.89
C TYR A 334 -5.53 -0.47 16.52
N ARG A 335 -5.36 -0.75 17.81
CA ARG A 335 -6.37 -1.43 18.58
C ARG A 335 -7.38 -0.42 19.08
N ILE A 336 -8.64 -0.68 18.77
CA ILE A 336 -9.76 0.16 19.22
C ILE A 336 -9.75 0.29 20.76
N GLN A 337 -10.19 1.46 21.24
CA GLN A 337 -10.20 1.83 22.65
C GLN A 337 -11.56 2.43 22.93
N GLY A 338 -12.29 1.91 23.94
CA GLY A 338 -13.65 2.35 24.24
C GLY A 338 -13.75 3.85 24.57
N GLY A 339 -12.79 4.35 25.37
CA GLY A 339 -12.70 5.76 25.74
C GLY A 339 -12.43 6.72 24.56
N LEU A 340 -11.84 6.23 23.45
CA LEU A 340 -11.55 7.06 22.28
C LEU A 340 -12.65 7.00 21.22
N CYS A 341 -13.43 5.92 21.17
CA CYS A 341 -14.56 5.81 20.25
C CYS A 341 -15.90 6.29 20.82
N GLY A 342 -15.89 6.87 22.03
CA GLY A 342 -17.09 7.41 22.68
C GLY A 342 -18.12 6.34 23.07
N ASN A 343 -17.76 5.05 23.01
CA ASN A 343 -18.65 3.96 23.43
C ASN A 343 -18.64 3.73 24.94
N VAL A 344 -17.53 4.07 25.60
CA VAL A 344 -17.37 4.03 27.06
C VAL A 344 -16.77 5.38 27.46
N ASP A 345 -17.21 5.93 28.58
CA ASP A 345 -16.56 7.10 29.17
C ASP A 345 -15.05 6.86 29.35
N ALA A 346 -14.23 7.88 29.13
CA ALA A 346 -12.78 7.73 29.13
C ALA A 346 -12.27 7.28 30.50
N ASP A 347 -12.77 7.83 31.60
CA ASP A 347 -12.30 7.48 32.95
C ASP A 347 -12.73 6.06 33.31
N VAL A 348 -13.95 5.67 32.93
CA VAL A 348 -14.46 4.31 33.08
C VAL A 348 -13.60 3.31 32.28
N TRP A 349 -13.24 3.64 31.03
CA TRP A 349 -12.38 2.81 30.19
C TRP A 349 -10.98 2.59 30.80
N HIS A 350 -10.40 3.63 31.40
CA HIS A 350 -9.12 3.50 32.09
C HIS A 350 -9.22 2.54 33.27
N GLY A 351 -10.33 2.58 34.01
CA GLY A 351 -10.62 1.66 35.12
C GLY A 351 -10.85 0.20 34.72
N TYR A 352 -11.18 -0.09 33.45
CA TYR A 352 -11.41 -1.47 33.02
C TYR A 352 -10.14 -2.33 33.12
N SER A 353 -10.33 -3.52 33.72
CA SER A 353 -9.30 -4.56 33.72
C SER A 353 -8.95 -4.99 32.30
N ARG A 354 -7.77 -5.58 32.13
CA ARG A 354 -7.37 -6.15 30.82
C ARG A 354 -8.38 -7.18 30.32
N PHE A 355 -8.93 -7.99 31.22
CA PHE A 355 -9.93 -8.99 30.86
C PHE A 355 -11.23 -8.32 30.39
N GLU A 356 -11.72 -7.32 31.13
CA GLU A 356 -12.91 -6.56 30.76
C GLU A 356 -12.75 -5.86 29.41
N LYS A 357 -11.58 -5.27 29.11
CA LYS A 357 -11.28 -4.67 27.78
C LYS A 357 -11.37 -5.70 26.65
N ASN A 358 -11.06 -6.97 26.90
CA ASN A 358 -11.21 -8.05 25.90
C ASN A 358 -12.67 -8.51 25.74
N CYS A 359 -13.45 -8.59 26.83
CA CYS A 359 -14.90 -8.82 26.76
C CYS A 359 -15.60 -7.70 25.98
N TRP A 360 -15.31 -6.45 26.36
CA TRP A 360 -15.81 -5.26 25.67
C TRP A 360 -15.43 -5.26 24.20
N TYR A 361 -14.18 -5.58 23.84
CA TYR A 361 -13.75 -5.61 22.45
C TYR A 361 -14.61 -6.56 21.60
N TYR A 362 -14.87 -7.77 22.10
CA TYR A 362 -15.69 -8.73 21.37
C TYR A 362 -17.14 -8.24 21.24
N SER A 363 -17.72 -7.72 22.33
CA SER A 363 -19.07 -7.17 22.36
C SER A 363 -19.20 -5.99 21.38
N TYR A 364 -18.32 -4.99 21.47
CA TYR A 364 -18.27 -3.80 20.61
C TYR A 364 -18.33 -4.16 19.12
N TRP A 365 -17.43 -5.02 18.65
CA TRP A 365 -17.38 -5.35 17.23
C TRP A 365 -18.60 -6.15 16.77
N ASN A 366 -19.08 -7.10 17.56
CA ASN A 366 -20.26 -7.88 17.18
C ASN A 366 -21.54 -7.05 17.21
N SER A 367 -21.74 -6.19 18.21
CA SER A 367 -22.87 -5.27 18.27
C SER A 367 -22.85 -4.28 17.09
N LEU A 368 -21.67 -3.78 16.72
CA LEU A 368 -21.54 -2.91 15.56
C LEU A 368 -21.86 -3.62 14.25
N ILE A 369 -21.34 -4.84 14.06
CA ILE A 369 -21.66 -5.67 12.88
C ILE A 369 -23.16 -5.95 12.83
N GLN A 370 -23.73 -6.40 13.95
CA GLN A 370 -25.15 -6.72 14.06
C GLN A 370 -26.02 -5.52 13.66
N LYS A 371 -25.78 -4.36 14.26
CA LYS A 371 -26.53 -3.14 13.96
C LYS A 371 -26.45 -2.78 12.47
N SER A 372 -25.25 -2.80 11.88
CA SER A 372 -25.06 -2.49 10.46
C SER A 372 -25.72 -3.50 9.51
N LEU A 373 -25.83 -4.77 9.93
CA LEU A 373 -26.48 -5.82 9.13
C LEU A 373 -28.01 -5.84 9.29
N GLU A 374 -28.55 -5.47 10.46
CA GLU A 374 -30.00 -5.33 10.68
C GLU A 374 -30.62 -4.24 9.79
N GLU A 375 -29.84 -3.23 9.45
CA GLU A 375 -30.22 -2.16 8.51
C GLU A 375 -30.12 -2.61 7.03
N MET A 376 -29.57 -3.80 6.75
CA MET A 376 -29.33 -4.35 5.41
C MET A 376 -30.44 -5.32 4.98
N LYS A 377 -30.68 -5.44 3.66
CA LYS A 377 -31.57 -6.47 3.12
C LYS A 377 -31.02 -7.87 3.43
N LEU A 378 -31.91 -8.81 3.79
CA LEU A 378 -31.53 -10.16 4.23
C LEU A 378 -30.76 -10.97 3.17
N ASP A 379 -30.94 -10.69 1.89
CA ASP A 379 -30.24 -11.36 0.77
C ASP A 379 -28.79 -10.90 0.59
N LYS A 380 -28.38 -9.82 1.27
CA LYS A 380 -27.05 -9.23 1.15
C LYS A 380 -26.06 -9.75 2.18
N TYR A 381 -26.51 -10.47 3.21
CA TYR A 381 -25.60 -11.05 4.19
C TYR A 381 -25.93 -12.48 4.64
N LEU A 382 -24.89 -13.20 5.06
CA LEU A 382 -24.99 -14.55 5.64
C LEU A 382 -24.24 -14.59 6.97
N SER A 383 -24.85 -15.18 8.00
CA SER A 383 -24.18 -15.44 9.29
C SER A 383 -23.63 -16.86 9.33
N VAL A 384 -22.34 -17.00 9.65
CA VAL A 384 -21.67 -18.31 9.75
C VAL A 384 -20.91 -18.41 11.06
N SER A 385 -20.85 -19.62 11.63
CA SER A 385 -20.12 -19.87 12.87
C SER A 385 -18.87 -20.68 12.59
N LEU A 386 -17.73 -20.22 13.10
CA LEU A 386 -16.43 -20.88 12.92
C LEU A 386 -16.47 -22.36 13.33
N GLU A 387 -17.23 -22.67 14.38
CA GLU A 387 -17.33 -23.99 14.99
C GLU A 387 -17.96 -25.05 14.06
N VAL A 388 -18.78 -24.62 13.11
CA VAL A 388 -19.52 -25.48 12.18
C VAL A 388 -19.29 -25.09 10.71
N ILE A 389 -18.27 -24.27 10.44
CA ILE A 389 -18.04 -23.66 9.13
C ILE A 389 -17.88 -24.69 8.00
N ASP A 390 -17.28 -25.85 8.29
CA ASP A 390 -17.11 -26.94 7.33
C ASP A 390 -18.46 -27.49 6.85
N THR A 391 -19.47 -27.52 7.74
CA THR A 391 -20.84 -27.95 7.41
C THR A 391 -21.66 -26.87 6.70
N GLN A 392 -21.23 -25.60 6.81
CA GLN A 392 -21.89 -24.44 6.18
C GLN A 392 -21.28 -24.06 4.83
N MET A 393 -20.27 -24.78 4.34
CA MET A 393 -19.55 -24.39 3.11
C MET A 393 -20.46 -24.36 1.88
N SER A 394 -21.37 -25.34 1.75
CA SER A 394 -22.36 -25.37 0.66
C SER A 394 -23.31 -24.17 0.70
N GLU A 395 -23.72 -23.75 1.89
CA GLU A 395 -24.55 -22.56 2.10
C GLU A 395 -23.78 -21.29 1.71
N ILE A 396 -22.50 -21.19 2.08
CA ILE A 396 -21.63 -20.07 1.69
C ILE A 396 -21.45 -20.01 0.18
N GLN A 397 -21.25 -21.14 -0.50
CA GLN A 397 -21.09 -21.20 -1.95
C GLN A 397 -22.36 -20.78 -2.68
N ALA A 398 -23.52 -21.29 -2.26
CA ALA A 398 -24.82 -20.88 -2.77
C ALA A 398 -25.06 -19.38 -2.57
N PHE A 399 -24.74 -18.87 -1.37
CA PHE A 399 -24.82 -17.45 -1.07
C PHE A 399 -23.89 -16.61 -1.95
N LEU A 400 -22.69 -17.08 -2.27
CA LEU A 400 -21.76 -16.39 -3.17
C LEU A 400 -22.12 -16.54 -4.66
N GLY A 401 -23.05 -17.42 -5.02
CA GLY A 401 -23.42 -17.70 -6.40
C GLY A 401 -22.28 -18.35 -7.19
N VAL A 402 -21.52 -19.25 -6.56
CA VAL A 402 -20.48 -20.03 -7.22
C VAL A 402 -20.90 -21.50 -7.32
N GLU A 403 -20.79 -22.07 -8.52
CA GLU A 403 -21.09 -23.48 -8.79
C GLU A 403 -19.78 -24.30 -8.89
N GLY A 404 -19.81 -25.57 -8.49
CA GLY A 404 -18.72 -26.52 -8.69
C GLY A 404 -18.23 -27.24 -7.43
N SER A 405 -17.41 -28.27 -7.62
CA SER A 405 -16.84 -29.09 -6.55
C SER A 405 -15.57 -28.48 -5.95
N VAL A 406 -15.48 -28.47 -4.61
CA VAL A 406 -14.27 -28.09 -3.85
C VAL A 406 -13.11 -29.02 -4.22
N GLN A 407 -11.95 -28.47 -4.61
CA GLN A 407 -10.75 -29.30 -4.71
C GLN A 407 -10.40 -29.81 -3.31
N GLN A 408 -10.35 -31.14 -3.16
CA GLN A 408 -10.23 -31.85 -1.88
C GLN A 408 -9.17 -31.23 -0.94
N ALA A 409 -9.57 -30.96 0.30
CA ALA A 409 -8.75 -30.22 1.27
C ALA A 409 -7.40 -30.91 1.57
N LEU A 410 -6.29 -30.18 1.41
CA LEU A 410 -5.03 -30.51 2.07
C LEU A 410 -5.00 -29.90 3.47
N LYS A 411 -5.05 -30.79 4.46
CA LYS A 411 -4.89 -30.58 5.91
C LYS A 411 -5.98 -29.73 6.56
N THR A 412 -6.89 -30.45 7.23
CA THR A 412 -7.56 -29.95 8.43
C THR A 412 -6.54 -29.23 9.29
N ASN A 413 -6.85 -27.99 9.69
CA ASN A 413 -6.17 -27.34 10.79
C ASN A 413 -6.42 -28.22 12.03
N LYS A 414 -5.55 -29.22 12.23
CA LYS A 414 -5.23 -29.73 13.55
C LYS A 414 -4.61 -28.54 14.28
N VAL A 415 -5.47 -27.64 14.80
CA VAL A 415 -5.20 -27.12 16.14
C VAL A 415 -4.96 -28.39 16.94
N SER A 416 -3.72 -28.62 17.32
CA SER A 416 -3.33 -29.86 17.96
C SER A 416 -4.33 -30.15 19.07
N ASN A 417 -4.88 -31.38 19.09
CA ASN A 417 -5.75 -31.85 20.17
C ASN A 417 -5.15 -31.61 21.57
N HIS A 418 -3.85 -31.29 21.65
CA HIS A 418 -3.15 -30.77 22.82
C HIS A 418 -3.73 -29.48 23.45
N HIS A 419 -4.53 -28.67 22.74
CA HIS A 419 -4.97 -27.35 23.25
C HIS A 419 -6.45 -27.26 23.65
N LYS A 420 -7.28 -28.28 23.38
CA LYS A 420 -8.72 -28.22 23.67
C LYS A 420 -9.07 -28.50 25.15
N GLY A 421 -8.24 -29.26 25.87
CA GLY A 421 -8.59 -29.79 27.20
C GLY A 421 -8.25 -28.93 28.42
N HIS A 422 -7.39 -27.91 28.33
CA HIS A 422 -6.79 -27.29 29.52
C HIS A 422 -6.97 -25.76 29.67
N TYR A 423 -7.59 -25.08 28.71
CA TYR A 423 -7.66 -23.61 28.68
C TYR A 423 -9.03 -23.02 29.02
N LEU A 424 -10.14 -23.75 28.81
CA LEU A 424 -11.50 -23.21 28.97
C LEU A 424 -12.01 -23.14 30.43
N SER A 425 -11.23 -23.61 31.41
CA SER A 425 -11.65 -23.78 32.81
C SER A 425 -10.88 -22.96 33.85
N LYS A 426 -10.06 -21.96 33.46
CA LYS A 426 -9.15 -21.24 34.38
C LYS A 426 -9.44 -19.74 34.53
N TRP A 427 -10.71 -19.32 34.48
CA TRP A 427 -11.07 -17.96 34.87
C TRP A 427 -11.34 -17.91 36.36
N ASP A 428 -10.87 -16.86 37.03
CA ASP A 428 -11.23 -16.58 38.41
C ASP A 428 -12.69 -16.08 38.50
N GLU A 429 -13.21 -15.97 39.73
CA GLU A 429 -14.61 -15.57 39.96
C GLU A 429 -14.92 -14.19 39.36
N ASP A 430 -14.02 -13.22 39.50
CA ASP A 430 -14.17 -11.87 38.94
C ASP A 430 -14.22 -11.89 37.40
N GLN A 431 -13.40 -12.71 36.76
CA GLN A 431 -13.40 -12.91 35.30
C GLN A 431 -14.70 -13.58 34.83
N VAL A 432 -15.23 -14.54 35.58
CA VAL A 432 -16.53 -15.18 35.26
C VAL A 432 -17.67 -14.16 35.39
N ILE A 433 -17.70 -13.39 36.48
CA ILE A 433 -18.70 -12.32 36.69
C ILE A 433 -18.60 -11.28 35.57
N THR A 434 -17.37 -10.84 35.26
CA THR A 434 -17.11 -9.88 34.17
C THR A 434 -17.54 -10.45 32.82
N PHE A 435 -17.28 -11.72 32.53
CA PHE A 435 -17.70 -12.33 31.28
C PHE A 435 -19.23 -12.37 31.17
N ASN A 436 -19.91 -12.82 32.22
CA ASN A 436 -21.37 -12.90 32.25
C ASN A 436 -21.99 -11.50 32.02
N LYS A 437 -21.47 -10.44 32.65
CA LYS A 437 -21.91 -9.04 32.40
C LYS A 437 -22.04 -8.67 30.91
N TYR A 438 -21.24 -9.24 30.01
CA TYR A 438 -21.27 -8.92 28.57
C TYR A 438 -22.01 -9.96 27.71
N PHE A 439 -22.23 -11.19 28.20
CA PHE A 439 -22.64 -12.32 27.36
C PHE A 439 -23.77 -13.19 27.93
N SER A 440 -24.31 -12.85 29.10
CA SER A 440 -25.45 -13.55 29.72
C SER A 440 -26.80 -13.06 29.23
#